data_AF-A0A954IJ05-F1
#
_entry.id   AF-A0A954IJ05-F1
#
_cell.length_a   1.000
_cell.length_b   1.000
_cell.length_c   1.000
_cell.angle_alpha   90.00
_cell.angle_beta   90.00
_cell.angle_gamma   90.00
#
_symmetry.space_group_name_H-M   'P 1'
#
loop_
_entity.id
_entity.type
_entity.pdbx_description
1 polymer ?
#
loop_
_entity_poly.entity_id
_entity_poly.type
_entity_poly.pdbx_seq_one_letter_code
_entity_poly.pdbx_strand_id
1 'polypeptide(L)'
;MTTKQPQDLTTFVRTLRIITFALMNGLVLFLVIVLFLTGGALNEAPSILTWISLGFGVLMFVNHLVIPNIVGNSALAQVTADKLKELNDEQRIMAVLPAFQVRHIVACALLEGAGFLGLVCAMLEKNWIPMVVGGVMAALIAIRFPSESNVRFWAEDRIRERMM
;
A
#
# COMPACT_ATOMS: atom_id res chain seq x y z
N MET A 1 3.01 -11.63 35.49
CA MET A 1 2.74 -10.62 34.45
C MET A 1 3.93 -10.58 33.51
N THR A 2 3.82 -11.20 32.33
CA THR A 2 4.85 -11.09 31.28
C THR A 2 4.77 -9.70 30.66
N THR A 3 5.72 -8.82 30.99
CA THR A 3 5.89 -7.53 30.32
C THR A 3 6.19 -7.80 28.85
N LYS A 4 5.25 -7.47 27.95
CA LYS A 4 5.51 -7.47 26.51
C LYS A 4 6.66 -6.50 26.29
N GLN A 5 7.82 -7.00 25.87
CA GLN A 5 8.91 -6.14 25.43
C GLN A 5 8.38 -5.22 24.32
N PRO A 6 8.75 -3.93 24.33
CA PRO A 6 8.39 -3.04 23.23
C PRO A 6 8.86 -3.71 21.94
N GLN A 7 7.95 -3.81 20.97
CA GLN A 7 8.30 -4.30 19.64
C GLN A 7 9.48 -3.46 19.15
N ASP A 8 10.49 -4.07 18.53
CA ASP A 8 11.62 -3.35 17.91
C ASP A 8 11.23 -2.92 16.48
N LEU A 9 11.80 -1.81 16.00
CA LEU A 9 11.62 -1.28 14.65
C LEU A 9 11.86 -2.36 13.58
N THR A 10 12.90 -3.17 13.75
CA THR A 10 13.21 -4.30 12.86
C THR A 10 12.03 -5.26 12.74
N THR A 11 11.43 -5.60 13.88
CA THR A 11 10.28 -6.51 13.95
C THR A 11 9.04 -5.88 13.31
N PHE A 12 8.81 -4.59 13.54
CA PHE A 12 7.73 -3.83 12.89
C PHE A 12 7.87 -3.81 11.36
N VAL A 13 9.05 -3.47 10.85
CA VAL A 13 9.30 -3.41 9.41
C VAL A 13 9.18 -4.79 8.78
N ARG A 14 9.65 -5.84 9.45
CA ARG A 14 9.46 -7.23 8.98
C ARG A 14 7.98 -7.57 8.82
N THR A 15 7.14 -7.23 9.79
CA THR A 15 5.68 -7.43 9.69
C THR A 15 5.10 -6.66 8.51
N LEU A 16 5.50 -5.40 8.32
CA LEU A 16 5.00 -4.57 7.22
C LEU A 16 5.44 -5.10 5.85
N ARG A 17 6.65 -5.64 5.73
CA ARG A 17 7.15 -6.35 4.53
C ARG A 17 6.32 -7.57 4.20
N ILE A 18 5.97 -8.39 5.21
CA ILE A 18 5.11 -9.57 5.02
C ILE A 18 3.73 -9.15 4.50
N ILE A 19 3.13 -8.12 5.09
CA ILE A 19 1.82 -7.61 4.63
C ILE A 19 1.92 -7.10 3.20
N THR A 20 2.93 -6.28 2.88
CA THR A 20 3.13 -5.75 1.53
C THR A 20 3.33 -6.88 0.51
N PHE A 21 4.11 -7.89 0.87
CA PHE A 21 4.31 -9.07 0.04
C PHE A 21 3.02 -9.87 -0.17
N ALA A 22 2.19 -10.04 0.86
CA ALA A 22 0.91 -10.75 0.75
C ALA A 22 -0.04 -10.05 -0.23
N LEU A 23 -0.18 -8.72 -0.13
CA LEU A 23 -1.01 -7.92 -1.05
C LEU A 23 -0.48 -8.00 -2.49
N MET A 24 0.83 -7.84 -2.67
CA MET A 24 1.46 -7.95 -3.99
C MET A 24 1.32 -9.35 -4.59
N ASN A 25 1.51 -10.40 -3.78
CA ASN A 25 1.46 -11.79 -4.24
C ASN A 25 0.05 -12.19 -4.69
N GLY A 26 -1.00 -11.70 -4.03
CA GLY A 26 -2.39 -11.91 -4.48
C GLY A 26 -2.60 -11.39 -5.90
N LEU A 27 -2.14 -10.17 -6.17
CA LEU A 27 -2.26 -9.54 -7.49
C LEU A 27 -1.41 -10.25 -8.56
N VAL A 28 -0.16 -10.61 -8.24
CA VAL A 28 0.74 -11.34 -9.15
C VAL A 28 0.20 -12.73 -9.49
N LEU A 29 -0.28 -13.48 -8.50
CA LEU A 29 -0.87 -14.80 -8.72
C LEU A 29 -2.10 -14.69 -9.63
N PHE A 30 -2.93 -13.67 -9.43
CA PHE A 30 -4.10 -13.45 -10.28
C PHE A 30 -3.71 -13.08 -11.71
N LEU A 31 -2.67 -12.27 -11.91
CA LEU A 31 -2.12 -11.99 -13.24
C LEU A 31 -1.70 -13.29 -13.95
N VAL A 32 -1.00 -14.18 -13.25
CA VAL A 32 -0.62 -15.49 -13.78
C VAL A 32 -1.86 -16.30 -14.19
N ILE A 33 -2.90 -16.34 -13.35
CA ILE A 33 -4.17 -17.01 -13.67
C ILE A 33 -4.80 -16.43 -14.95
N VAL A 34 -4.85 -15.10 -15.08
CA VAL A 34 -5.41 -14.44 -16.28
C VAL A 34 -4.62 -14.81 -17.54
N LEU A 35 -3.29 -14.83 -17.48
CA LEU A 35 -2.44 -15.24 -18.60
C LEU A 35 -2.70 -16.69 -19.03
N PHE A 36 -2.84 -17.60 -18.06
CA PHE A 36 -3.16 -19.00 -18.32
C PHE A 36 -4.56 -19.18 -18.93
N LEU A 37 -5.59 -18.53 -18.36
CA LEU A 37 -6.98 -18.69 -18.81
C LEU A 37 -7.25 -18.05 -20.18
N THR A 38 -6.55 -16.97 -20.51
CA THR A 38 -6.67 -16.32 -21.83
C THR A 38 -5.81 -16.99 -22.89
N GLY A 39 -4.92 -17.92 -22.51
CA GLY A 39 -3.94 -18.52 -23.42
C GLY A 39 -2.99 -17.49 -24.03
N GLY A 40 -2.84 -16.32 -23.38
CA GLY A 40 -2.10 -15.16 -23.93
C GLY A 40 -2.76 -14.48 -25.13
N ALA A 41 -3.95 -14.90 -25.57
CA ALA A 41 -4.66 -14.30 -26.69
C ALA A 41 -5.38 -13.02 -26.25
N LEU A 42 -4.65 -11.89 -26.21
CA LEU A 42 -5.14 -10.59 -25.74
C LEU A 42 -5.24 -9.53 -26.86
N ASN A 43 -5.92 -9.87 -27.96
CA ASN A 43 -5.94 -9.05 -29.18
C ASN A 43 -7.33 -8.52 -29.57
N GLU A 44 -8.33 -8.69 -28.71
CA GLU A 44 -9.68 -8.18 -28.99
C GLU A 44 -9.72 -6.65 -28.94
N ALA A 45 -10.67 -6.05 -29.65
CA ALA A 45 -10.84 -4.59 -29.66
C ALA A 45 -11.26 -4.07 -28.26
N PRO A 46 -10.81 -2.86 -27.86
CA PRO A 46 -11.22 -2.26 -26.58
C PRO A 46 -12.74 -2.11 -26.47
N SER A 47 -13.29 -2.60 -25.37
CA SER A 47 -14.72 -2.48 -25.04
C SER A 47 -14.92 -1.53 -23.86
N ILE A 48 -16.16 -1.35 -23.40
CA ILE A 48 -16.50 -0.43 -22.30
C ILE A 48 -15.77 -0.79 -20.99
N LEU A 49 -15.49 -2.07 -20.71
CA LEU A 49 -14.77 -2.46 -19.50
C LEU A 49 -13.30 -2.05 -19.56
N THR A 50 -12.68 -1.99 -20.75
CA THR A 50 -11.33 -1.43 -20.91
C THR A 50 -11.26 0.01 -20.42
N TRP A 51 -12.23 0.83 -20.82
CA TRP A 51 -12.27 2.24 -20.40
C TRP A 51 -12.62 2.40 -18.92
N ILE A 52 -13.49 1.55 -18.37
CA ILE A 52 -13.78 1.52 -16.94
C ILE A 52 -12.53 1.14 -16.14
N SER A 53 -11.82 0.09 -16.55
CA SER A 53 -10.55 -0.35 -15.94
C SER A 53 -9.54 0.79 -15.92
N LEU A 54 -9.34 1.46 -17.05
CA LEU A 54 -8.40 2.57 -17.16
C LEU A 54 -8.81 3.75 -16.28
N GLY A 55 -10.07 4.18 -16.36
CA GLY A 55 -10.60 5.29 -15.57
C GLY A 55 -10.53 5.01 -14.07
N PHE A 56 -10.88 3.80 -13.63
CA PHE A 56 -10.76 3.39 -12.25
C PHE A 56 -9.29 3.30 -11.80
N GLY A 57 -8.41 2.81 -12.67
CA GLY A 57 -6.96 2.78 -12.42
C GLY A 57 -6.40 4.18 -12.18
N VAL A 58 -6.75 5.16 -13.00
CA VAL A 58 -6.36 6.57 -12.83
C VAL A 58 -6.95 7.15 -11.55
N LEU A 59 -8.24 6.91 -11.28
CA LEU A 59 -8.92 7.39 -10.08
C LEU A 59 -8.26 6.84 -8.80
N MET A 60 -8.00 5.53 -8.75
CA MET A 60 -7.32 4.90 -7.62
C MET A 60 -5.87 5.35 -7.50
N PHE A 61 -5.20 5.63 -8.62
CA PHE A 61 -3.89 6.26 -8.61
C PHE A 61 -3.95 7.69 -8.03
N VAL A 62 -4.97 8.49 -8.27
CA VAL A 62 -5.07 9.78 -7.56
C VAL A 62 -5.36 9.57 -6.07
N ASN A 63 -6.30 8.67 -5.76
CA ASN A 63 -6.70 8.39 -4.39
C ASN A 63 -5.57 7.84 -3.52
N HIS A 64 -4.66 7.02 -4.06
CA HIS A 64 -3.54 6.49 -3.30
C HIS A 64 -2.51 7.56 -2.89
N LEU A 65 -2.56 8.76 -3.48
CA LEU A 65 -1.73 9.89 -3.06
C LEU A 65 -2.37 10.69 -1.90
N VAL A 66 -3.70 10.70 -1.84
CA VAL A 66 -4.47 11.55 -0.91
C VAL A 66 -4.93 10.76 0.32
N ILE A 67 -5.64 9.66 0.12
CA ILE A 67 -6.31 8.90 1.19
C ILE A 67 -5.33 8.38 2.24
N PRO A 68 -4.15 7.81 1.89
CA PRO A 68 -3.20 7.32 2.89
C PRO A 68 -2.72 8.41 3.86
N ASN A 69 -2.58 9.65 3.39
CA ASN A 69 -2.20 10.78 4.24
C ASN A 69 -3.31 11.14 5.22
N ILE A 70 -4.57 11.17 4.76
CA ILE A 70 -5.73 11.46 5.61
C ILE A 70 -5.84 10.42 6.73
N VAL A 71 -5.80 9.14 6.39
CA VAL A 71 -5.93 8.05 7.38
C VAL A 71 -4.72 8.01 8.32
N GLY A 72 -3.51 8.22 7.80
CA GLY A 72 -2.30 8.31 8.64
C GLY A 72 -2.35 9.46 9.64
N ASN A 73 -2.82 10.64 9.22
CA ASN A 73 -2.99 11.80 10.10
C ASN A 73 -4.08 11.58 11.15
N SER A 74 -5.17 10.90 10.78
CA SER A 74 -6.21 10.49 11.73
C SER A 74 -5.66 9.54 12.79
N ALA A 75 -4.82 8.56 12.40
CA ALA A 75 -4.15 7.67 13.36
C ALA A 75 -3.15 8.42 14.26
N LEU A 76 -2.43 9.42 13.72
CA LEU A 76 -1.52 10.27 14.49
C LEU A 76 -2.24 11.22 15.46
N ALA A 77 -3.53 11.49 15.28
CA ALA A 77 -4.28 12.37 16.18
C ALA A 77 -4.31 11.85 17.64
N GLN A 78 -4.04 10.55 17.85
CA GLN A 78 -3.95 9.92 19.16
C GLN A 78 -2.56 10.10 19.82
N VAL A 79 -1.59 10.69 19.13
CA VAL A 79 -0.22 10.93 19.61
C VAL A 79 -0.04 12.43 19.84
N THR A 80 -0.23 12.85 21.08
CA THR A 80 -0.12 14.27 21.47
C THR A 80 1.32 14.68 21.78
N ALA A 81 1.60 15.98 21.68
CA ALA A 81 2.92 16.53 21.98
C ALA A 81 3.34 16.26 23.44
N ASP A 82 2.41 16.41 24.39
CA ASP A 82 2.68 16.16 25.81
C ASP A 82 3.06 14.70 26.06
N LYS A 83 2.35 13.77 25.41
CA LYS A 83 2.69 12.35 25.46
C LYS A 83 4.09 12.08 24.87
N LEU A 84 4.48 12.76 23.80
CA LEU A 84 5.81 12.57 23.20
C LEU A 84 6.94 13.12 24.09
N LYS A 85 6.70 14.21 24.82
CA LYS A 85 7.72 14.82 25.71
C LYS A 85 8.13 13.89 26.85
N GLU A 86 7.20 13.09 27.36
CA GLU A 86 7.43 12.13 28.45
C GLU A 86 8.18 10.86 28.01
N LEU A 87 8.24 10.61 26.70
CA LEU A 87 8.86 9.41 26.13
C LEU A 87 10.33 9.66 25.78
N ASN A 88 11.15 8.61 25.88
CA ASN A 88 12.48 8.60 25.31
C ASN A 88 12.42 8.50 23.76
N ASP A 89 13.54 8.72 23.08
CA ASP A 89 13.56 8.78 21.60
C ASP A 89 13.06 7.50 20.93
N GLU A 90 13.38 6.34 21.49
CA GLU A 90 12.97 5.04 20.95
C GLU A 90 11.45 4.84 21.11
N GLN A 91 10.91 5.18 22.28
CA GLN A 91 9.48 5.15 22.57
C GLN A 91 8.69 6.13 21.70
N ARG A 92 9.24 7.32 21.40
CA ARG A 92 8.61 8.28 20.49
C ARG A 92 8.44 7.71 19.09
N ILE A 93 9.47 7.03 18.57
CA ILE A 93 9.40 6.33 17.28
C ILE A 93 8.28 5.29 17.34
N MET A 94 8.27 4.43 18.37
CA MET A 94 7.27 3.38 18.48
C MET A 94 5.83 3.91 18.61
N ALA A 95 5.65 5.10 19.18
CA ALA A 95 4.34 5.73 19.31
C ALA A 95 3.72 6.11 17.96
N VAL A 96 4.54 6.44 16.94
CA VAL A 96 4.04 6.88 15.62
C VAL A 96 3.98 5.77 14.57
N LEU A 97 4.66 4.63 14.79
CA LEU A 97 4.69 3.51 13.84
C LEU A 97 3.31 2.96 13.44
N PRO A 98 2.31 2.82 14.35
CA PRO A 98 0.98 2.34 13.94
C PRO A 98 0.33 3.20 12.85
N ALA A 99 0.54 4.51 12.88
CA ALA A 99 0.01 5.41 11.86
C ALA A 99 0.70 5.22 10.50
N PHE A 100 2.01 4.94 10.49
CA PHE A 100 2.73 4.56 9.26
C PHE A 100 2.17 3.25 8.67
N GLN A 101 1.95 2.25 9.52
CA GLN A 101 1.43 0.95 9.09
C GLN A 101 0.07 1.10 8.39
N VAL A 102 -0.89 1.79 9.03
CA VAL A 102 -2.22 1.99 8.44
C VAL A 102 -2.14 2.75 7.12
N ARG A 103 -1.39 3.85 7.08
CA ARG A 103 -1.14 4.62 5.86
C ARG A 103 -0.60 3.74 4.73
N HIS A 104 0.44 2.94 5.02
CA HIS A 104 1.09 2.08 4.04
C HIS A 104 0.17 0.99 3.50
N ILE A 105 -0.57 0.32 4.38
CA ILE A 105 -1.53 -0.74 4.00
C ILE A 105 -2.63 -0.15 3.12
N VAL A 106 -3.21 0.99 3.50
CA VAL A 106 -4.25 1.66 2.71
C VAL A 106 -3.73 2.07 1.33
N ALA A 107 -2.51 2.59 1.24
CA ALA A 107 -1.89 2.93 -0.03
C ALA A 107 -1.76 1.70 -0.95
N CYS A 108 -1.29 0.58 -0.41
CA CYS A 108 -1.15 -0.67 -1.16
C CYS A 108 -2.51 -1.24 -1.58
N ALA A 109 -3.50 -1.24 -0.69
CA ALA A 109 -4.84 -1.77 -0.96
C ALA A 109 -5.59 -1.01 -2.07
N LEU A 110 -5.42 0.31 -2.16
CA LEU A 110 -6.00 1.12 -3.24
C LEU A 110 -5.43 0.75 -4.62
N LEU A 111 -4.10 0.56 -4.68
CA LEU A 111 -3.42 0.13 -5.91
C LEU A 111 -3.80 -1.32 -6.24
N GLU A 112 -3.82 -2.20 -5.26
CA GLU A 112 -4.18 -3.61 -5.42
C GLU A 112 -5.60 -3.76 -5.96
N GLY A 113 -6.59 -3.04 -5.41
CA GLY A 113 -7.97 -3.07 -5.88
C GLY A 113 -8.12 -2.63 -7.34
N ALA A 114 -7.40 -1.58 -7.75
CA ALA A 114 -7.34 -1.16 -9.15
C ALA A 114 -6.67 -2.21 -10.04
N GLY A 115 -5.60 -2.82 -9.54
CA GLY A 115 -4.88 -3.89 -10.24
C GLY A 115 -5.79 -5.09 -10.51
N PHE A 116 -6.51 -5.56 -9.48
CA PHE A 116 -7.44 -6.68 -9.60
C PHE A 116 -8.56 -6.38 -10.59
N LEU A 117 -9.15 -5.18 -10.54
CA LEU A 117 -10.18 -4.80 -11.51
C LEU A 117 -9.63 -4.84 -12.95
N GLY A 118 -8.43 -4.30 -13.19
CA GLY A 118 -7.78 -4.36 -14.49
C GLY A 118 -7.59 -5.79 -14.99
N LEU A 119 -7.14 -6.70 -14.12
CA LEU A 119 -6.96 -8.11 -14.47
C LEU A 119 -8.30 -8.83 -14.72
N VAL A 120 -9.35 -8.53 -13.95
CA VAL A 120 -10.70 -9.07 -14.21
C VAL A 120 -11.21 -8.59 -15.58
N CYS A 121 -11.07 -7.30 -15.90
CA CYS A 121 -11.46 -6.77 -17.20
C CYS A 121 -10.64 -7.41 -18.34
N ALA A 122 -9.34 -7.62 -18.16
CA ALA A 122 -8.49 -8.29 -19.14
C ALA A 122 -8.96 -9.72 -19.41
N MET A 123 -9.33 -10.47 -18.37
CA MET A 123 -9.83 -11.84 -18.48
C MET A 123 -11.18 -11.91 -19.23
N LEU A 124 -12.07 -10.94 -19.00
CA LEU A 124 -13.39 -10.90 -19.61
C LEU A 124 -13.35 -10.44 -21.07
N GLU A 125 -12.60 -9.38 -21.38
CA GLU A 125 -12.56 -8.79 -22.72
C GLU A 125 -11.49 -9.39 -23.63
N LYS A 126 -10.51 -10.10 -23.06
CA LYS A 126 -9.32 -10.57 -23.79
C LYS A 126 -8.60 -9.42 -24.52
N ASN A 127 -8.53 -8.27 -23.86
CA ASN A 127 -7.77 -7.11 -24.30
C ASN A 127 -6.57 -6.89 -23.37
N TRP A 128 -5.43 -6.48 -23.92
CA TRP A 128 -4.19 -6.31 -23.16
C TRP A 128 -4.10 -5.01 -22.35
N ILE A 129 -4.90 -3.97 -22.67
CA ILE A 129 -4.85 -2.67 -21.98
C ILE A 129 -5.20 -2.80 -20.49
N PRO A 130 -6.30 -3.47 -20.08
CA PRO A 130 -6.60 -3.68 -18.66
C PRO A 130 -5.54 -4.52 -17.92
N MET A 131 -4.86 -5.42 -18.63
CA MET A 131 -3.75 -6.18 -18.06
C MET A 131 -2.57 -5.27 -17.74
N VAL A 132 -2.27 -4.28 -18.60
CA VAL A 132 -1.24 -3.26 -18.33
C VAL A 132 -1.60 -2.44 -17.11
N VAL A 133 -2.88 -2.08 -16.92
CA VAL A 133 -3.33 -1.42 -15.68
C VAL A 133 -3.00 -2.30 -14.47
N GLY A 134 -3.33 -3.58 -14.53
CA GLY A 134 -2.96 -4.58 -13.51
C GLY A 134 -1.46 -4.60 -13.19
N GLY A 135 -0.63 -4.72 -14.22
CA GLY A 135 0.83 -4.77 -14.09
C GLY A 135 1.44 -3.49 -13.55
N VAL A 136 0.96 -2.32 -13.98
CA VAL A 136 1.42 -1.01 -13.48
C VAL A 136 1.09 -0.86 -11.99
N MET A 137 -0.12 -1.24 -11.56
CA MET A 137 -0.48 -1.18 -10.14
C MET A 137 0.39 -2.12 -9.30
N ALA A 138 0.67 -3.33 -9.78
CA ALA A 138 1.60 -4.25 -9.12
C ALA A 138 3.01 -3.65 -8.99
N ALA A 139 3.53 -3.03 -10.05
CA ALA A 139 4.83 -2.35 -10.03
C ALA A 139 4.85 -1.19 -9.02
N LEU A 140 3.77 -0.42 -8.91
CA LEU A 140 3.67 0.67 -7.93
C LEU A 140 3.65 0.16 -6.48
N ILE A 141 3.06 -1.01 -6.21
CA ILE A 141 3.15 -1.67 -4.90
C ILE A 141 4.60 -2.10 -4.62
N ALA A 142 5.27 -2.68 -5.62
CA ALA A 142 6.67 -3.12 -5.48
C ALA A 142 7.64 -1.96 -5.19
N ILE A 143 7.47 -0.80 -5.85
CA ILE A 143 8.28 0.40 -5.59
C ILE A 143 8.10 0.92 -4.16
N ARG A 144 6.94 0.65 -3.54
CA ARG A 144 6.63 1.06 -2.17
C ARG A 144 7.19 0.14 -1.09
N PHE A 145 7.98 -0.88 -1.44
CA PHE A 145 8.42 -1.87 -0.46
C PHE A 145 9.07 -1.23 0.78
N PRO A 146 8.61 -1.57 2.00
CA PRO A 146 9.03 -0.85 3.20
C PRO A 146 10.48 -1.19 3.59
N SER A 147 11.28 -0.15 3.81
CA SER A 147 12.63 -0.22 4.36
C SER A 147 12.70 0.43 5.75
N GLU A 148 13.65 -0.01 6.56
CA GLU A 148 13.89 0.56 7.89
C GLU A 148 14.24 2.04 7.83
N SER A 149 15.03 2.45 6.83
CA SER A 149 15.40 3.85 6.60
C SER A 149 14.17 4.71 6.32
N ASN A 150 13.26 4.26 5.45
CA ASN A 150 12.08 5.03 5.07
C ASN A 150 11.11 5.18 6.24
N VAL A 151 10.92 4.11 7.03
CA VAL A 151 10.04 4.11 8.20
C VAL A 151 10.62 5.01 9.30
N ARG A 152 11.92 4.92 9.57
CA ARG A 152 12.61 5.75 10.57
C ARG A 152 12.56 7.22 10.19
N PHE A 153 12.92 7.56 8.95
CA PHE A 153 12.92 8.95 8.46
C PHE A 153 11.52 9.57 8.57
N TRP A 154 10.48 8.82 8.17
CA TRP A 154 9.11 9.28 8.32
C TRP A 154 8.72 9.48 9.79
N ALA A 155 9.12 8.57 10.68
CA ALA A 155 8.80 8.69 12.10
C ALA A 155 9.45 9.93 12.72
N GLU A 156 10.73 10.17 12.43
CA GLU A 156 11.47 11.34 12.90
C GLU A 156 10.88 12.67 12.38
N ASP A 157 10.49 12.72 11.11
CA ASP A 157 9.78 13.87 10.51
C ASP A 157 8.48 14.19 11.25
N ARG A 158 7.66 13.17 11.55
CA ARG A 158 6.37 13.36 12.25
C ARG A 158 6.51 13.72 13.71
N ILE A 159 7.51 13.17 14.40
CA ILE A 159 7.80 13.57 15.79
C ILE A 159 8.22 15.04 15.81
N ARG A 160 9.11 15.46 14.88
CA ARG A 160 9.54 16.86 14.77
C ARG A 160 8.37 17.80 14.53
N GLU A 161 7.50 17.49 13.56
CA GLU A 161 6.30 18.28 13.25
C GLU A 161 5.37 18.47 14.46
N ARG A 162 5.26 17.44 15.33
CA ARG A 162 4.38 17.47 16.50
C ARG A 162 4.99 18.14 17.74
N MET A 163 6.30 18.33 17.77
CA MET A 163 7.01 18.96 18.91
C MET A 163 7.29 20.45 18.71
N MET A 164 7.12 20.96 17.48
CA MET A 164 7.11 22.40 17.18
C MET A 164 5.78 23.03 17.58
#